data_AF-A0A9P5DRB0-F1
#
_entry.id   AF-A0A9P5DRB0-F1
#
_cell.length_a   1.000
_cell.length_b   1.000
_cell.length_c   1.000
_cell.angle_alpha   90.00
_cell.angle_beta   90.00
_cell.angle_gamma   90.00
#
_symmetry.space_group_name_H-M   'P 1'
#
loop_
_entity.id
_entity.type
_entity.pdbx_description
1 polymer ?
#
loop_
_entity_poly.entity_id
_entity_poly.type
_entity_poly.pdbx_seq_one_letter_code
_entity_poly.pdbx_strand_id
1 'polypeptide(L)'
;MITQPTLREIFLLPFMLAISIGQPRAVMTAYNKVKGTHTHVSESKILLQDISRDEWKFDGLIMSDWEADSTVPSILTSLNACFSSRFGTYGTTGFVQAGVDLEMPGRSSWRGTALSHAVFSNKTKDSGVPENAPEERLNRPKDQALLRRAASESIVLLKNDNASLPFAKFRTTAVIGPSAKIARFCGGGSASLLPYYSVLPYQGIASQCEQTVFAQSATCHQLLPLLGDRLRTERGERGFRWRTYNEPTTSMNRQRINERVLTDSSLFFLDYEHPDLPPVWYSQSEGILTHDESGVYDFGLGVEGTGRLHIDDQLQVSNVENQNPGTTLLDSGTVEEIGSKELVADQDYRIRVEWGSAKTSSLPPFGPIGGKHGGLRFGACQRIDPIEAIEEAAALARSVDQTVLCVRFNGEWESEDADRTTMDMSFHTNWLVKKVLAANPNTVVVAQSGIPVGMPWIDDAPAGLQAWYGGNETGIAIADILFGDVNPVRG
;
A
#
# COMPACT_ATOMS: atom_id res chain seq x y z
N MET A 1 21.19 -1.75 21.15
CA MET A 1 20.80 -1.27 22.49
C MET A 1 20.74 0.24 22.43
N ILE A 2 19.68 0.87 22.96
CA ILE A 2 19.53 2.34 22.94
C ILE A 2 19.99 2.88 24.30
N THR A 3 20.84 3.91 24.31
CA THR A 3 21.28 4.59 25.53
C THR A 3 20.26 5.66 25.95
N GLN A 4 20.27 6.09 27.20
CA GLN A 4 19.36 7.17 27.66
C GLN A 4 19.53 8.48 26.86
N PRO A 5 20.76 8.98 26.58
CA PRO A 5 20.95 10.13 25.70
C PRO A 5 20.36 9.92 24.32
N THR A 6 20.64 8.78 23.68
CA THR A 6 20.07 8.48 22.34
C THR A 6 18.54 8.38 22.38
N LEU A 7 17.96 7.78 23.42
CA LEU A 7 16.52 7.71 23.61
C LEU A 7 15.91 9.12 23.66
N ARG A 8 16.50 10.03 24.44
CA ARG A 8 16.01 11.40 24.61
C ARG A 8 16.22 12.29 23.39
N GLU A 9 17.42 12.26 22.81
CA GLU A 9 17.85 13.20 21.77
C GLU A 9 17.37 12.81 20.37
N ILE A 10 17.15 11.53 20.10
CA ILE A 10 16.78 11.04 18.76
C ILE A 10 15.34 10.54 18.71
N PHE A 11 14.96 9.62 19.59
CA PHE A 11 13.68 8.92 19.49
C PHE A 11 12.52 9.65 20.17
N LEU A 12 12.77 10.23 21.34
CA LEU A 12 11.76 10.97 22.14
C LEU A 12 11.67 12.45 21.75
N LEU A 13 12.71 13.03 21.15
CA LEU A 13 12.73 14.44 20.76
C LEU A 13 11.54 14.82 19.85
N PRO A 14 11.19 14.07 18.78
CA PRO A 14 10.04 14.40 17.95
C PRO A 14 8.72 14.41 18.72
N PHE A 15 8.52 13.48 19.68
CA PHE A 15 7.33 13.46 20.53
C PHE A 15 7.29 14.66 21.48
N MET A 16 8.43 15.03 22.08
CA MET A 16 8.53 16.21 22.93
C MET A 16 8.20 17.49 22.16
N LEU A 17 8.72 17.63 20.94
CA LEU A 17 8.43 18.77 20.06
C LEU A 17 6.95 18.77 19.63
N ALA A 18 6.40 17.63 19.23
CA ALA A 18 4.99 17.52 18.86
C ALA A 18 4.07 17.86 20.05
N ILE A 19 4.37 17.38 21.26
CA ILE A 19 3.59 17.67 22.48
C ILE A 19 3.67 19.15 22.85
N SER A 20 4.87 19.71 22.86
CA SER A 20 5.08 21.11 23.28
C SER A 20 4.54 22.14 22.28
N ILE A 21 4.72 21.89 20.98
CA ILE A 21 4.34 22.84 19.91
C ILE A 21 2.95 22.51 19.35
N GLY A 22 2.73 21.24 19.01
CA GLY A 22 1.52 20.78 18.31
C GLY A 22 0.34 20.46 19.23
N GLN A 23 0.57 20.24 20.53
CA GLN A 23 -0.46 19.91 21.52
C GLN A 23 -1.48 18.85 21.02
N PRO A 24 -1.00 17.67 20.59
CA PRO A 24 -1.86 16.64 20.01
C PRO A 24 -2.86 16.15 21.05
N ARG A 25 -4.04 15.74 20.58
CA ARG A 25 -5.07 15.17 21.45
C ARG A 25 -4.79 13.74 21.88
N ALA A 26 -3.96 13.03 21.12
CA ALA A 26 -3.62 11.65 21.38
C ALA A 26 -2.18 11.31 20.96
N VAL A 27 -1.62 10.29 21.59
CA VAL A 27 -0.42 9.58 21.16
C VAL A 27 -0.69 8.07 21.19
N MET A 28 -0.05 7.33 20.28
CA MET A 28 -0.18 5.88 20.17
C MET A 28 1.13 5.20 20.62
N THR A 29 1.03 4.13 21.40
CA THR A 29 2.20 3.36 21.86
C THR A 29 2.64 2.36 20.80
N ALA A 30 3.94 2.25 20.53
CA ALA A 30 4.47 1.29 19.58
C ALA A 30 4.41 -0.17 20.06
N TYR A 31 4.43 -1.13 19.12
CA TYR A 31 4.49 -2.58 19.40
C TYR A 31 5.72 -3.04 20.17
N ASN A 32 6.88 -2.43 19.91
CA ASN A 32 8.16 -2.99 20.32
C ASN A 32 8.46 -2.84 21.82
N LYS A 33 9.49 -3.54 22.29
CA LYS A 33 10.08 -3.34 23.63
C LYS A 33 11.19 -2.29 23.54
N VAL A 34 11.37 -1.52 24.62
CA VAL A 34 12.52 -0.61 24.76
C VAL A 34 13.42 -1.13 25.90
N LYS A 35 14.67 -1.49 25.57
CA LYS A 35 15.60 -2.05 26.56
C LYS A 35 15.95 -0.98 27.61
N GLY A 36 15.69 -1.27 28.88
CA GLY A 36 15.72 -0.33 30.00
C GLY A 36 14.42 -0.29 30.80
N THR A 37 13.29 -0.68 30.18
CA THR A 37 11.98 -0.83 30.84
C THR A 37 11.56 -2.31 30.96
N HIS A 38 12.24 -3.21 30.24
CA HIS A 38 11.98 -4.67 30.16
C HIS A 38 10.54 -5.04 29.77
N THR A 39 9.78 -4.10 29.22
CA THR A 39 8.35 -4.18 28.89
C THR A 39 8.08 -3.60 27.51
N HIS A 40 6.92 -3.92 26.92
CA HIS A 40 6.43 -3.24 25.72
C HIS A 40 6.19 -1.76 26.02
N VAL A 41 6.22 -0.89 25.00
CA VAL A 41 5.97 0.55 25.21
C VAL A 41 4.61 0.78 25.87
N SER A 42 3.60 0.01 25.48
CA SER A 42 2.25 -0.01 26.06
C SER A 42 2.19 -0.33 27.55
N GLU A 43 3.24 -0.94 28.12
CA GLU A 43 3.31 -1.33 29.54
C GLU A 43 4.40 -0.55 30.30
N SER A 44 5.02 0.45 29.66
CA SER A 44 6.16 1.16 30.21
C SER A 44 5.74 2.37 31.04
N LYS A 45 5.68 2.21 32.37
CA LYS A 45 5.41 3.33 33.29
C LYS A 45 6.40 4.49 33.11
N ILE A 46 7.68 4.20 32.84
CA ILE A 46 8.70 5.24 32.64
C ILE A 46 8.34 6.13 31.45
N LEU A 47 7.94 5.53 30.31
CA LEU A 47 7.61 6.29 29.12
C LEU A 47 6.25 6.99 29.27
N LEU A 48 5.24 6.25 29.75
CA LEU A 48 3.85 6.70 29.73
C LEU A 48 3.49 7.60 30.92
N GLN A 49 4.04 7.37 32.11
CA GLN A 49 3.81 8.20 33.30
C GLN A 49 4.96 9.16 33.54
N ASP A 50 6.15 8.65 33.86
CA ASP A 50 7.24 9.48 34.37
C ASP A 50 7.69 10.53 33.34
N ILE A 51 7.78 10.16 32.06
CA ILE A 51 8.16 11.09 30.98
C ILE A 51 6.95 11.84 30.44
N SER A 52 5.95 11.14 29.91
CA SER A 52 4.84 11.80 29.22
C SER A 52 3.96 12.63 30.15
N ARG A 53 3.51 12.07 31.29
CA ARG A 53 2.64 12.78 32.25
C ARG A 53 3.42 13.67 33.21
N ASP A 54 4.47 13.15 33.84
CA ASP A 54 5.13 13.87 34.94
C ASP A 54 6.17 14.88 34.45
N GLU A 55 6.99 14.54 33.45
CA GLU A 55 8.00 15.46 32.94
C GLU A 55 7.41 16.44 31.91
N TRP A 56 6.74 15.94 30.88
CA TRP A 56 6.24 16.75 29.77
C TRP A 56 4.83 17.30 29.97
N LYS A 57 4.15 16.88 31.03
CA LYS A 57 2.79 17.34 31.38
C LYS A 57 1.76 17.10 30.26
N PHE A 58 1.94 16.04 29.48
CA PHE A 58 0.97 15.66 28.46
C PHE A 58 -0.36 15.27 29.10
N ASP A 59 -1.46 15.90 28.69
CA ASP A 59 -2.80 15.67 29.22
C ASP A 59 -3.77 15.03 28.20
N GLY A 60 -3.26 14.65 27.03
CA GLY A 60 -4.02 13.99 25.97
C GLY A 60 -4.21 12.48 26.20
N LEU A 61 -4.86 11.83 25.24
CA LEU A 61 -5.14 10.40 25.25
C LEU A 61 -3.88 9.58 24.91
N ILE A 62 -3.57 8.54 25.68
CA ILE A 62 -2.58 7.53 25.30
C ILE A 62 -3.32 6.26 24.87
N MET A 63 -3.19 5.86 23.60
CA MET A 63 -3.81 4.63 23.07
C MET A 63 -2.77 3.58 22.69
N SER A 64 -3.16 2.30 22.70
CA SER A 64 -2.32 1.24 22.15
C SER A 64 -2.36 1.21 20.62
N ASP A 65 -1.32 0.66 20.00
CA ASP A 65 -1.42 0.12 18.64
C ASP A 65 -2.34 -1.11 18.63
N TRP A 66 -2.72 -1.58 17.44
CA TRP A 66 -3.70 -2.63 17.23
C TRP A 66 -3.20 -4.00 17.71
N GLU A 67 -3.81 -4.56 18.76
CA GLU A 67 -3.41 -5.85 19.36
C GLU A 67 -2.01 -5.85 20.00
N ALA A 68 -1.51 -4.71 20.49
CA ALA A 68 -0.17 -4.58 21.07
C ALA A 68 0.09 -5.27 22.44
N ASP A 69 -0.72 -6.27 22.84
CA ASP A 69 -0.63 -6.98 24.13
C ASP A 69 0.56 -7.96 24.20
N SER A 70 1.23 -7.99 25.35
CA SER A 70 2.45 -8.75 25.62
C SER A 70 2.23 -10.21 26.04
N THR A 71 1.00 -10.61 26.40
CA THR A 71 0.78 -11.89 27.13
C THR A 71 0.33 -13.08 26.31
N VAL A 72 0.11 -12.93 25.01
CA VAL A 72 -0.31 -14.07 24.17
C VAL A 72 0.78 -14.31 23.11
N PRO A 73 1.50 -15.45 23.14
CA PRO A 73 2.32 -15.87 22.00
C PRO A 73 1.45 -15.79 20.75
N SER A 74 1.96 -15.25 19.64
CA SER A 74 1.19 -15.06 18.38
C SER A 74 0.37 -16.30 17.93
N ILE A 75 0.80 -17.50 18.31
CA ILE A 75 0.09 -18.78 18.11
C ILE A 75 -1.21 -18.93 18.92
N LEU A 76 -1.33 -18.33 20.09
CA LEU A 76 -2.54 -18.34 20.92
C LEU A 76 -3.47 -17.17 20.59
N THR A 77 -2.95 -16.08 20.02
CA THR A 77 -3.74 -14.94 19.56
C THR A 77 -4.58 -15.34 18.37
N SER A 78 -4.09 -16.18 17.45
CA SER A 78 -4.89 -16.68 16.32
C SER A 78 -6.02 -17.64 16.72
N LEU A 79 -5.89 -18.37 17.83
CA LEU A 79 -6.98 -19.17 18.42
C LEU A 79 -8.04 -18.30 19.12
N ASN A 80 -7.63 -17.21 19.76
CA ASN A 80 -8.51 -16.26 20.45
C ASN A 80 -9.03 -15.11 19.57
N ALA A 81 -8.40 -14.82 18.43
CA ALA A 81 -8.83 -13.82 17.44
C ALA A 81 -10.19 -14.18 16.84
N CYS A 82 -10.50 -15.48 16.82
CA CYS A 82 -11.82 -15.97 16.45
C CYS A 82 -12.91 -15.70 17.51
N PHE A 83 -12.53 -15.36 18.74
CA PHE A 83 -13.41 -14.93 19.83
C PHE A 83 -13.33 -13.42 20.12
N SER A 84 -12.27 -12.71 19.68
CA SER A 84 -11.96 -11.32 20.06
C SER A 84 -12.78 -10.25 19.32
N SER A 85 -13.49 -10.59 18.24
CA SER A 85 -14.24 -9.56 17.50
C SER A 85 -15.46 -9.01 18.25
N ARG A 86 -15.91 -9.69 19.31
CA ARG A 86 -16.98 -9.18 20.19
C ARG A 86 -16.51 -8.68 21.55
N PHE A 87 -15.23 -8.87 21.87
CA PHE A 87 -14.64 -8.61 23.18
C PHE A 87 -13.15 -8.33 22.94
N GLY A 88 -12.69 -7.08 23.12
CA GLY A 88 -11.32 -6.65 22.76
C GLY A 88 -10.21 -7.53 23.33
N THR A 89 -8.99 -7.37 22.83
CA THR A 89 -7.80 -7.82 23.59
C THR A 89 -7.96 -7.20 24.98
N TYR A 90 -8.07 -7.99 26.03
CA TYR A 90 -8.27 -7.42 27.36
C TYR A 90 -6.88 -7.16 27.92
N GLY A 91 -6.44 -5.92 27.77
CA GLY A 91 -5.13 -5.44 28.16
C GLY A 91 -4.77 -5.93 29.53
N THR A 92 -3.56 -6.43 29.64
CA THR A 92 -3.05 -7.01 30.88
C THR A 92 -3.07 -5.99 32.00
N THR A 93 -2.91 -6.47 33.23
CA THR A 93 -2.64 -5.59 34.37
C THR A 93 -1.50 -4.60 34.10
N GLY A 94 -0.56 -4.91 33.20
CA GLY A 94 0.53 -4.03 32.78
C GLY A 94 0.06 -2.75 32.07
N PHE A 95 -0.88 -2.84 31.13
CA PHE A 95 -1.41 -1.69 30.38
C PHE A 95 -2.09 -0.68 31.31
N VAL A 96 -2.95 -1.20 32.19
CA VAL A 96 -3.69 -0.39 33.17
C VAL A 96 -2.71 0.25 34.16
N GLN A 97 -1.70 -0.48 34.62
CA GLN A 97 -0.70 0.03 35.56
C GLN A 97 0.22 1.09 34.92
N ALA A 98 0.52 0.97 33.63
CA ALA A 98 1.30 1.96 32.88
C ALA A 98 0.47 3.20 32.51
N GLY A 99 -0.87 3.09 32.61
CA GLY A 99 -1.81 4.18 32.39
C GLY A 99 -2.12 4.46 30.93
N VAL A 100 -2.24 3.41 30.11
CA VAL A 100 -2.89 3.48 28.80
C VAL A 100 -4.37 3.84 29.01
N ASP A 101 -4.88 4.79 28.21
CA ASP A 101 -6.25 5.28 28.33
C ASP A 101 -7.24 4.52 27.44
N LEU A 102 -6.78 4.02 26.29
CA LEU A 102 -7.58 3.29 25.30
C LEU A 102 -6.76 2.17 24.70
N GLU A 103 -7.23 0.94 24.82
CA GLU A 103 -6.67 -0.21 24.10
C GLU A 103 -7.42 -0.43 22.78
N MET A 104 -6.67 -0.84 21.76
CA MET A 104 -7.15 -1.15 20.43
C MET A 104 -6.76 -2.60 20.05
N PRO A 105 -7.65 -3.39 19.43
CA PRO A 105 -9.04 -3.07 19.06
C PRO A 105 -10.08 -3.43 20.11
N GLY A 106 -11.21 -2.74 20.05
CA GLY A 106 -12.44 -3.15 20.73
C GLY A 106 -13.04 -2.06 21.60
N ARG A 107 -14.21 -2.36 22.16
CA ARG A 107 -14.86 -1.45 23.11
C ARG A 107 -13.96 -1.36 24.33
N SER A 108 -13.54 -0.15 24.66
CA SER A 108 -12.82 0.19 25.89
C SER A 108 -13.61 -0.27 27.11
N SER A 109 -13.44 -1.52 27.54
CA SER A 109 -14.03 -2.01 28.79
C SER A 109 -13.39 -1.28 29.97
N TRP A 110 -12.17 -0.76 29.77
CA TRP A 110 -11.43 0.10 30.67
C TRP A 110 -11.09 1.40 29.94
N ARG A 111 -11.63 2.53 30.43
CA ARG A 111 -11.25 3.87 29.98
C ARG A 111 -10.34 4.47 31.04
N GLY A 112 -9.15 4.90 30.63
CA GLY A 112 -8.25 5.62 31.53
C GLY A 112 -8.89 6.91 32.07
N THR A 113 -8.26 7.47 33.10
CA THR A 113 -8.75 8.67 33.77
C THR A 113 -8.76 9.87 32.82
N ALA A 114 -7.82 9.97 31.86
CA ALA A 114 -7.79 11.09 30.92
C ALA A 114 -8.94 11.02 29.91
N LEU A 115 -9.22 9.84 29.34
CA LEU A 115 -10.37 9.65 28.44
C LEU A 115 -11.70 9.86 29.17
N SER A 116 -11.83 9.29 30.37
CA SER A 116 -13.03 9.45 31.19
C SER A 116 -13.25 10.91 31.55
N HIS A 117 -12.21 11.61 32.02
CA HIS A 117 -12.29 13.03 32.32
C HIS A 117 -12.61 13.86 31.08
N ALA A 118 -12.00 13.61 29.92
CA ALA A 118 -12.28 14.35 28.69
C ALA A 118 -13.75 14.24 28.27
N VAL A 119 -14.35 13.05 28.39
CA VAL A 119 -15.77 12.80 28.10
C VAL A 119 -16.66 13.47 29.15
N PHE A 120 -16.44 13.22 30.45
CA PHE A 120 -17.28 13.77 31.52
C PHE A 120 -17.16 15.28 31.69
N SER A 121 -16.01 15.88 31.34
CA SER A 121 -15.79 17.33 31.38
C SER A 121 -16.17 18.03 30.08
N ASN A 122 -16.78 17.33 29.11
CA ASN A 122 -17.20 17.88 27.82
C ASN A 122 -16.05 18.54 27.04
N LYS A 123 -14.82 18.04 27.23
CA LYS A 123 -13.63 18.46 26.46
C LYS A 123 -13.55 17.74 25.12
N THR A 124 -14.29 16.65 24.94
CA THR A 124 -14.57 16.06 23.63
C THR A 124 -15.71 16.85 22.97
N LYS A 125 -15.49 17.34 21.75
CA LYS A 125 -16.56 17.96 20.95
C LYS A 125 -17.33 16.86 20.23
N ASP A 126 -18.66 17.00 20.19
CA ASP A 126 -19.48 16.25 19.25
C ASP A 126 -18.96 16.51 17.84
N SER A 127 -18.61 15.44 17.13
CA SER A 127 -18.13 15.53 15.76
C SER A 127 -19.26 15.97 14.82
N GLY A 128 -20.53 15.83 15.24
CA GLY A 128 -21.69 15.98 14.37
C GLY A 128 -21.81 14.85 13.34
N VAL A 129 -20.94 13.84 13.41
CA VAL A 129 -20.94 12.67 12.54
C VAL A 129 -21.72 11.57 13.27
N PRO A 130 -22.86 11.12 12.73
CA PRO A 130 -23.60 10.00 13.31
C PRO A 130 -22.74 8.75 13.45
N GLU A 131 -22.99 7.96 14.50
CA GLU A 131 -22.37 6.65 14.63
C GLU A 131 -22.73 5.79 13.39
N ASN A 132 -21.73 5.13 12.79
CA ASN A 132 -21.87 4.37 11.55
C ASN A 132 -22.36 5.20 10.34
N ALA A 133 -22.08 6.51 10.32
CA ALA A 133 -22.30 7.32 9.13
C ALA A 133 -21.59 6.71 7.91
N PRO A 134 -22.19 6.79 6.71
CA PRO A 134 -21.55 6.28 5.50
C PRO A 134 -20.24 7.04 5.25
N GLU A 135 -19.24 6.33 4.74
CA GLU A 135 -18.01 6.96 4.29
C GLU A 135 -18.30 7.81 3.03
N GLU A 136 -18.00 9.11 3.10
CA GLU A 136 -18.20 10.05 2.00
C GLU A 136 -16.86 10.49 1.39
N ARG A 137 -16.89 10.94 0.14
CA ARG A 137 -15.72 11.47 -0.56
C ARG A 137 -15.79 12.99 -0.61
N LEU A 138 -14.70 13.66 -0.24
CA LEU A 138 -14.57 15.10 -0.29
C LEU A 138 -13.54 15.55 -1.33
N ASN A 139 -13.81 15.28 -2.60
CA ASN A 139 -12.90 15.58 -3.71
C ASN A 139 -13.07 17.03 -4.22
N ARG A 140 -12.59 18.02 -3.47
CA ARG A 140 -12.76 19.45 -3.80
C ARG A 140 -11.55 19.98 -4.60
N PRO A 141 -11.74 20.88 -5.60
CA PRO A 141 -10.64 21.45 -6.38
C PRO A 141 -9.53 22.11 -5.55
N LYS A 142 -9.87 22.74 -4.42
CA LYS A 142 -8.89 23.32 -3.50
C LYS A 142 -7.98 22.29 -2.82
N ASP A 143 -8.50 21.09 -2.56
CA ASP A 143 -7.74 20.01 -1.94
C ASP A 143 -6.84 19.36 -2.99
N GLN A 144 -7.32 19.21 -4.23
CA GLN A 144 -6.50 18.76 -5.37
C GLN A 144 -5.31 19.69 -5.60
N ALA A 145 -5.53 21.01 -5.59
CA ALA A 145 -4.46 22.00 -5.70
C ALA A 145 -3.46 21.93 -4.53
N LEU A 146 -3.93 21.67 -3.31
CA LEU A 146 -3.06 21.47 -2.15
C LEU A 146 -2.23 20.18 -2.29
N LEU A 147 -2.84 19.08 -2.73
CA LEU A 147 -2.15 17.80 -2.97
C LEU A 147 -1.07 17.94 -4.04
N ARG A 148 -1.37 18.60 -5.16
CA ARG A 148 -0.40 18.89 -6.22
C ARG A 148 0.76 19.72 -5.68
N ARG A 149 0.46 20.80 -4.95
CA ARG A 149 1.49 21.66 -4.35
C ARG A 149 2.38 20.87 -3.38
N ALA A 150 1.80 20.10 -2.46
CA ALA A 150 2.55 19.31 -1.49
C ALA A 150 3.43 18.26 -2.19
N ALA A 151 2.91 17.60 -3.24
CA ALA A 151 3.67 16.65 -4.03
C ALA A 151 4.85 17.34 -4.76
N SER A 152 4.62 18.49 -5.41
CA SER A 152 5.65 19.23 -6.13
C SER A 152 6.75 19.76 -5.19
N GLU A 153 6.38 20.31 -4.02
CA GLU A 153 7.32 20.79 -3.00
C GLU A 153 8.08 19.66 -2.30
N SER A 154 7.60 18.42 -2.38
CA SER A 154 8.28 17.24 -1.83
C SER A 154 9.37 16.71 -2.75
N ILE A 155 9.29 16.93 -4.07
CA ILE A 155 10.24 16.39 -5.04
C ILE A 155 11.64 17.00 -4.81
N VAL A 156 12.65 16.13 -4.70
CA VAL A 156 14.05 16.56 -4.54
C VAL A 156 14.81 16.37 -5.85
N LEU A 157 15.39 17.45 -6.36
CA LEU A 157 16.34 17.41 -7.47
C LEU A 157 17.70 16.92 -6.95
N LEU A 158 18.05 15.67 -7.26
CA LEU A 158 19.29 15.05 -6.78
C LEU A 158 20.50 15.49 -7.61
N LYS A 159 20.31 15.63 -8.92
CA LYS A 159 21.37 15.97 -9.89
C LYS A 159 20.78 16.71 -11.08
N ASN A 160 21.50 17.71 -11.61
CA ASN A 160 21.16 18.43 -12.83
C ASN A 160 22.41 19.00 -13.49
N ASP A 161 23.14 18.16 -14.21
CA ASP A 161 24.35 18.55 -14.92
C ASP A 161 24.00 19.28 -16.22
N ASN A 162 24.82 20.27 -16.57
CA ASN A 162 24.72 21.05 -17.81
C ASN A 162 23.34 21.67 -18.07
N ALA A 163 22.57 21.94 -17.01
CA ALA A 163 21.18 22.42 -17.11
C ALA A 163 20.29 21.53 -17.98
N SER A 164 20.40 20.20 -17.80
CA SER A 164 19.60 19.20 -18.50
C SER A 164 18.09 19.37 -18.25
N LEU A 165 17.69 19.85 -17.07
CA LEU A 165 16.34 20.31 -16.76
C LEU A 165 16.28 21.84 -16.62
N PRO A 166 15.16 22.48 -16.99
CA PRO A 166 13.90 21.86 -17.43
C PRO A 166 13.90 21.38 -18.89
N PHE A 167 13.06 20.40 -19.19
CA PHE A 167 12.78 19.92 -20.54
C PHE A 167 11.89 20.88 -21.34
N ALA A 168 11.88 20.68 -22.66
CA ALA A 168 11.16 21.54 -23.59
C ALA A 168 9.89 20.84 -24.07
N LYS A 169 8.73 21.45 -23.82
CA LYS A 169 7.40 20.89 -24.13
C LYS A 169 7.19 20.50 -25.61
N PHE A 170 7.89 21.16 -26.54
CA PHE A 170 7.80 20.92 -27.99
C PHE A 170 8.70 19.79 -28.51
N ARG A 171 9.60 19.25 -27.69
CA ARG A 171 10.52 18.18 -28.09
C ARG A 171 9.87 16.81 -27.98
N THR A 172 10.30 15.89 -28.82
CA THR A 172 9.86 14.49 -28.74
C THR A 172 10.36 13.88 -27.42
N THR A 173 9.43 13.37 -26.61
CA THR A 173 9.74 12.84 -25.28
C THR A 173 9.38 11.36 -25.20
N ALA A 174 10.35 10.51 -24.87
CA ALA A 174 10.06 9.13 -24.46
C ALA A 174 9.86 9.06 -22.95
N VAL A 175 8.76 8.43 -22.52
CA VAL A 175 8.56 8.05 -21.13
C VAL A 175 8.74 6.55 -21.01
N ILE A 176 9.77 6.13 -20.31
CA ILE A 176 10.20 4.73 -20.23
C ILE A 176 10.14 4.28 -18.79
N GLY A 177 9.81 3.01 -18.56
CA GLY A 177 10.12 2.34 -17.32
C GLY A 177 8.91 1.75 -16.58
N PRO A 178 9.19 0.84 -15.63
CA PRO A 178 8.16 0.04 -14.97
C PRO A 178 7.10 0.87 -14.23
N SER A 179 7.47 2.06 -13.74
CA SER A 179 6.61 2.89 -12.89
C SER A 179 5.93 4.03 -13.64
N ALA A 180 6.20 4.19 -14.95
CA ALA A 180 5.64 5.27 -15.73
C ALA A 180 4.10 5.19 -15.84
N LYS A 181 3.55 4.00 -16.07
CA LYS A 181 2.09 3.77 -16.17
C LYS A 181 1.47 3.21 -14.89
N ILE A 182 2.13 3.37 -13.74
CA ILE A 182 1.58 2.93 -12.46
C ILE A 182 1.62 4.10 -11.45
N ALA A 183 0.46 4.46 -10.92
CA ALA A 183 0.39 5.47 -9.87
C ALA A 183 0.86 4.88 -8.54
N ARG A 184 1.93 5.47 -7.99
CA ARG A 184 2.44 5.16 -6.65
C ARG A 184 2.19 6.35 -5.74
N PHE A 185 1.07 6.30 -5.02
CA PHE A 185 0.56 7.40 -4.21
C PHE A 185 0.83 7.23 -2.70
N CYS A 186 1.11 6.01 -2.22
CA CYS A 186 1.52 5.73 -0.84
C CYS A 186 2.35 4.42 -0.73
N GLY A 187 2.93 4.18 0.45
CA GLY A 187 3.46 2.86 0.83
C GLY A 187 2.35 1.87 1.20
N GLY A 188 2.72 0.64 1.57
CA GLY A 188 1.79 -0.40 2.02
C GLY A 188 1.35 -0.26 3.48
N GLY A 189 0.39 -1.07 3.91
CA GLY A 189 -0.09 -1.14 5.29
C GLY A 189 -1.17 -0.13 5.66
N SER A 190 -1.29 0.16 6.95
CA SER A 190 -2.31 1.04 7.57
C SER A 190 -2.28 2.50 7.08
N ALA A 191 -1.16 2.95 6.52
CA ALA A 191 -1.05 4.27 5.89
C ALA A 191 -1.66 4.34 4.48
N SER A 192 -2.01 3.19 3.89
CA SER A 192 -2.60 3.13 2.55
C SER A 192 -4.08 3.47 2.57
N LEU A 193 -4.54 4.17 1.52
CA LEU A 193 -5.92 4.60 1.36
C LEU A 193 -6.31 4.51 -0.13
N LEU A 194 -7.59 4.33 -0.41
CA LEU A 194 -8.10 4.41 -1.78
C LEU A 194 -8.11 5.90 -2.23
N PRO A 195 -7.32 6.28 -3.25
CA PRO A 195 -7.31 7.67 -3.70
C PRO A 195 -8.59 7.98 -4.48
N TYR A 196 -9.03 9.25 -4.47
CA TYR A 196 -10.15 9.70 -5.32
C TYR A 196 -9.89 9.45 -6.81
N TYR A 197 -8.65 9.67 -7.19
CA TYR A 197 -8.05 9.43 -8.50
C TYR A 197 -6.54 9.42 -8.30
N SER A 198 -5.80 8.90 -9.27
CA SER A 198 -4.36 8.97 -9.26
C SER A 198 -3.86 9.27 -10.66
N VAL A 199 -3.00 10.29 -10.79
CA VAL A 199 -2.39 10.64 -12.07
C VAL A 199 -1.09 9.85 -12.23
N LEU A 200 -1.04 9.01 -13.27
CA LEU A 200 0.15 8.24 -13.62
C LEU A 200 1.29 9.20 -14.00
N PRO A 201 2.56 8.91 -13.68
CA PRO A 201 3.69 9.70 -14.18
C PRO A 201 3.63 9.94 -15.70
N TYR A 202 3.34 8.88 -16.47
CA TYR A 202 3.13 8.96 -17.91
C TYR A 202 2.04 9.97 -18.30
N GLN A 203 0.88 9.92 -17.63
CA GLN A 203 -0.23 10.83 -17.93
C GLN A 203 0.15 12.28 -17.64
N GLY A 204 0.81 12.55 -16.51
CA GLY A 204 1.24 13.89 -16.17
C GLY A 204 2.28 14.45 -17.14
N ILE A 205 3.30 13.65 -17.48
CA ILE A 205 4.34 14.04 -18.44
C ILE A 205 3.72 14.26 -19.84
N ALA A 206 2.95 13.29 -20.33
CA ALA A 206 2.34 13.36 -21.66
C ALA A 206 1.39 14.55 -21.80
N SER A 207 0.73 14.99 -20.70
CA SER A 207 -0.16 16.15 -20.72
C SER A 207 0.55 17.48 -20.99
N GLN A 208 1.88 17.54 -20.82
CA GLN A 208 2.69 18.74 -21.05
C GLN A 208 3.55 18.67 -22.33
N CYS A 209 3.59 17.52 -22.99
CA CYS A 209 4.39 17.30 -24.19
C CYS A 209 3.54 17.40 -25.47
N GLU A 210 4.08 17.99 -26.52
CA GLU A 210 3.45 17.94 -27.86
C GLU A 210 3.51 16.54 -28.48
N GLN A 211 4.60 15.80 -28.24
CA GLN A 211 4.80 14.44 -28.75
C GLN A 211 5.40 13.56 -27.67
N THR A 212 4.67 12.50 -27.31
CA THR A 212 5.11 11.52 -26.31
C THR A 212 5.03 10.10 -26.86
N VAL A 213 6.05 9.31 -26.59
CA VAL A 213 6.08 7.86 -26.85
C VAL A 213 6.37 7.12 -25.55
N PHE A 214 5.98 5.85 -25.49
CA PHE A 214 6.05 5.05 -24.26
C PHE A 214 6.70 3.69 -24.51
N ALA A 215 7.51 3.22 -23.56
CA ALA A 215 7.92 1.82 -23.47
C ALA A 215 7.85 1.34 -22.01
N GLN A 216 7.20 0.19 -21.80
CA GLN A 216 7.08 -0.42 -20.47
C GLN A 216 8.44 -0.90 -19.94
N SER A 217 9.30 -1.45 -20.81
CA SER A 217 10.60 -2.05 -20.49
C SER A 217 10.48 -3.26 -19.53
N ALA A 218 11.25 -3.29 -18.44
CA ALA A 218 11.19 -4.35 -17.43
C ALA A 218 9.99 -4.18 -16.48
N THR A 219 9.67 -5.26 -15.75
CA THR A 219 8.75 -5.23 -14.59
C THR A 219 9.52 -5.08 -13.29
N CYS A 220 8.88 -4.54 -12.24
CA CYS A 220 9.50 -4.35 -10.92
C CYS A 220 8.58 -4.68 -9.75
N HIS A 221 7.47 -5.36 -10.01
CA HIS A 221 6.50 -5.74 -8.99
C HIS A 221 6.99 -7.01 -8.26
N GLN A 222 6.76 -7.11 -6.94
CA GLN A 222 7.01 -8.38 -6.23
C GLN A 222 5.88 -9.37 -6.52
N LEU A 223 4.68 -8.82 -6.63
CA LEU A 223 3.47 -9.55 -6.90
C LEU A 223 2.77 -8.94 -8.12
N LEU A 224 2.01 -9.72 -8.86
CA LEU A 224 1.38 -9.25 -10.09
C LEU A 224 0.47 -8.03 -9.81
N PRO A 225 0.51 -6.98 -10.66
CA PRO A 225 -0.30 -5.78 -10.49
C PRO A 225 -1.78 -6.11 -10.36
N LEU A 226 -2.45 -5.44 -9.42
CA LEU A 226 -3.86 -5.67 -9.13
C LEU A 226 -4.73 -5.48 -10.38
N LEU A 227 -5.63 -6.44 -10.57
CA LEU A 227 -6.47 -6.53 -11.77
C LEU A 227 -7.78 -5.76 -11.64
N GLY A 228 -8.27 -5.52 -10.41
CA GLY A 228 -9.64 -5.06 -10.15
C GLY A 228 -10.03 -3.79 -10.92
N ASP A 229 -9.17 -2.77 -10.90
CA ASP A 229 -9.39 -1.47 -11.55
C ASP A 229 -9.37 -1.55 -13.09
N ARG A 230 -8.87 -2.66 -13.65
CA ARG A 230 -8.81 -2.96 -15.10
C ARG A 230 -9.97 -3.82 -15.58
N LEU A 231 -10.84 -4.27 -14.67
CA LEU A 231 -12.05 -5.02 -15.00
C LEU A 231 -13.23 -4.08 -15.22
N ARG A 232 -14.24 -4.59 -15.92
CA ARG A 232 -15.59 -4.03 -15.90
C ARG A 232 -16.63 -5.06 -15.48
N THR A 233 -17.72 -4.60 -14.90
CA THR A 233 -18.91 -5.43 -14.68
C THR A 233 -19.61 -5.72 -16.01
N GLU A 234 -20.51 -6.69 -16.05
CA GLU A 234 -21.37 -6.94 -17.22
C GLU A 234 -22.22 -5.71 -17.62
N ARG A 235 -22.41 -4.75 -16.70
CA ARG A 235 -23.12 -3.49 -16.95
C ARG A 235 -22.21 -2.39 -17.47
N GLY A 236 -20.91 -2.66 -17.64
CA GLY A 236 -19.90 -1.70 -18.08
C GLY A 236 -19.35 -0.80 -16.98
N GLU A 237 -19.68 -1.04 -15.71
CA GLU A 237 -19.14 -0.27 -14.58
C GLU A 237 -17.68 -0.65 -14.34
N ARG A 238 -16.83 0.32 -14.00
CA ARG A 238 -15.42 0.08 -13.63
C ARG A 238 -15.34 -0.79 -12.37
N GLY A 239 -14.55 -1.87 -12.43
CA GLY A 239 -14.36 -2.81 -11.33
C GLY A 239 -14.95 -4.19 -11.60
N PHE A 240 -15.19 -4.94 -10.53
CA PHE A 240 -15.74 -6.28 -10.54
C PHE A 240 -16.86 -6.42 -9.50
N ARG A 241 -17.80 -7.32 -9.75
CA ARG A 241 -18.84 -7.67 -8.78
C ARG A 241 -18.28 -8.66 -7.78
N TRP A 242 -18.37 -8.31 -6.50
CA TRP A 242 -18.00 -9.15 -5.39
C TRP A 242 -19.26 -9.56 -4.63
N ARG A 243 -19.41 -10.88 -4.40
CA ARG A 243 -20.57 -11.47 -3.73
C ARG A 243 -20.13 -12.39 -2.61
N THR A 244 -20.91 -12.43 -1.54
CA THR A 244 -20.66 -13.32 -0.38
C THR A 244 -21.75 -14.36 -0.20
N TYR A 245 -21.35 -15.50 0.39
CA TYR A 245 -22.17 -16.69 0.56
C TYR A 245 -21.75 -17.45 1.82
N ASN A 246 -22.68 -18.19 2.43
CA ASN A 246 -22.36 -19.11 3.53
C ASN A 246 -21.88 -20.47 3.02
N GLU A 247 -22.30 -20.87 1.82
CA GLU A 247 -21.96 -22.17 1.23
C GLU A 247 -20.81 -22.06 0.20
N PRO A 248 -20.01 -23.12 0.00
CA PRO A 248 -18.98 -23.16 -1.04
C PRO A 248 -19.58 -23.19 -2.45
N THR A 249 -18.76 -22.87 -3.46
CA THR A 249 -19.15 -22.84 -4.89
C THR A 249 -19.68 -24.17 -5.43
N THR A 250 -19.34 -25.29 -4.78
CA THR A 250 -19.83 -26.63 -5.11
C THR A 250 -21.28 -26.90 -4.68
N SER A 251 -21.86 -26.06 -3.81
CA SER A 251 -23.26 -26.21 -3.40
C SER A 251 -24.20 -25.70 -4.49
N MET A 252 -25.27 -26.45 -4.78
CA MET A 252 -26.25 -26.07 -5.82
C MET A 252 -27.24 -24.98 -5.35
N ASN A 253 -27.42 -24.80 -4.03
CA ASN A 253 -28.45 -23.94 -3.45
C ASN A 253 -27.85 -22.74 -2.68
N ARG A 254 -26.72 -22.20 -3.13
CA ARG A 254 -26.05 -21.08 -2.45
C ARG A 254 -26.95 -19.85 -2.43
N GLN A 255 -27.04 -19.20 -1.28
CA GLN A 255 -27.76 -17.94 -1.17
C GLN A 255 -26.77 -16.79 -1.06
N ARG A 256 -26.97 -15.76 -1.90
CA ARG A 256 -26.16 -14.55 -1.88
C ARG A 256 -26.57 -13.69 -0.68
N ILE A 257 -25.59 -13.33 0.13
CA ILE A 257 -25.79 -12.52 1.35
C ILE A 257 -25.56 -11.05 1.04
N ASN A 258 -24.44 -10.74 0.39
CA ASN A 258 -24.05 -9.38 0.05
C ASN A 258 -23.58 -9.30 -1.40
N GLU A 259 -23.68 -8.12 -2.01
CA GLU A 259 -23.14 -7.79 -3.32
C GLU A 259 -22.60 -6.35 -3.31
N ARG A 260 -21.37 -6.18 -3.81
CA ARG A 260 -20.75 -4.86 -4.01
C ARG A 260 -20.01 -4.83 -5.34
N VAL A 261 -19.85 -3.64 -5.90
CA VAL A 261 -18.88 -3.39 -6.98
C VAL A 261 -17.62 -2.87 -6.33
N LEU A 262 -16.53 -3.61 -6.50
CA LEU A 262 -15.21 -3.28 -5.95
C LEU A 262 -14.26 -3.01 -7.09
N THR A 263 -13.24 -2.21 -6.83
CA THR A 263 -12.23 -1.87 -7.83
C THR A 263 -10.83 -2.25 -7.35
N ASP A 264 -10.61 -2.34 -6.05
CA ASP A 264 -9.41 -2.95 -5.47
C ASP A 264 -9.54 -4.47 -5.43
N SER A 265 -8.62 -5.19 -6.07
CA SER A 265 -8.55 -6.65 -6.06
C SER A 265 -7.60 -7.22 -5.01
N SER A 266 -7.16 -6.41 -4.03
CA SER A 266 -6.50 -6.83 -2.79
C SER A 266 -7.49 -6.72 -1.62
N LEU A 267 -8.30 -7.76 -1.43
CA LEU A 267 -9.38 -7.81 -0.46
C LEU A 267 -8.90 -8.44 0.83
N PHE A 268 -8.63 -7.62 1.85
CA PHE A 268 -8.26 -8.08 3.17
C PHE A 268 -9.39 -7.82 4.18
N PHE A 269 -9.99 -8.88 4.72
CA PHE A 269 -11.20 -8.79 5.55
C PHE A 269 -10.87 -8.71 7.05
N LEU A 270 -9.96 -7.82 7.44
CA LEU A 270 -9.50 -7.68 8.83
C LEU A 270 -10.64 -7.23 9.77
N ASP A 271 -11.37 -6.19 9.34
CA ASP A 271 -12.45 -5.52 10.08
C ASP A 271 -13.83 -5.75 9.45
N TYR A 272 -13.92 -6.54 8.38
CA TYR A 272 -15.18 -6.82 7.71
C TYR A 272 -16.09 -7.65 8.61
N GLU A 273 -17.32 -7.16 8.85
CA GLU A 273 -18.35 -7.88 9.60
C GLU A 273 -19.70 -7.78 8.90
N HIS A 274 -20.48 -8.87 9.00
CA HIS A 274 -21.86 -8.93 8.54
C HIS A 274 -22.65 -9.86 9.45
N PRO A 275 -23.87 -9.49 9.90
CA PRO A 275 -24.63 -10.27 10.90
C PRO A 275 -24.93 -11.70 10.47
N ASP A 276 -25.11 -11.93 9.16
CA ASP A 276 -25.46 -13.23 8.60
C ASP A 276 -24.25 -14.10 8.19
N LEU A 277 -23.02 -13.62 8.38
CA LEU A 277 -21.81 -14.38 8.02
C LEU A 277 -21.30 -15.21 9.21
N PRO A 278 -21.22 -16.55 9.06
CA PRO A 278 -20.59 -17.43 10.04
C PRO A 278 -19.06 -17.34 9.96
N PRO A 279 -18.32 -17.98 10.89
CA PRO A 279 -16.86 -17.99 10.87
C PRO A 279 -16.23 -18.58 9.60
N VAL A 280 -16.95 -19.45 8.88
CA VAL A 280 -16.52 -20.02 7.60
C VAL A 280 -17.48 -19.56 6.52
N TRP A 281 -17.00 -18.74 5.59
CA TRP A 281 -17.83 -18.19 4.51
C TRP A 281 -17.01 -18.07 3.23
N TYR A 282 -17.70 -17.73 2.14
CA TYR A 282 -17.13 -17.75 0.79
C TYR A 282 -17.46 -16.47 0.04
N SER A 283 -16.57 -16.09 -0.86
CA SER A 283 -16.82 -15.00 -1.80
C SER A 283 -16.57 -15.40 -3.25
N GLN A 284 -17.18 -14.63 -4.15
CA GLN A 284 -16.97 -14.76 -5.58
C GLN A 284 -16.81 -13.37 -6.19
N SER A 285 -15.72 -13.17 -6.91
CA SER A 285 -15.42 -11.96 -7.66
C SER A 285 -15.58 -12.24 -9.16
N GLU A 286 -16.36 -11.41 -9.86
CA GLU A 286 -16.60 -11.57 -11.31
C GLU A 286 -16.45 -10.25 -12.05
N GLY A 287 -15.66 -10.26 -13.11
CA GLY A 287 -15.47 -9.11 -14.00
C GLY A 287 -15.05 -9.55 -15.40
N ILE A 288 -15.09 -8.60 -16.33
CA ILE A 288 -14.67 -8.79 -17.73
C ILE A 288 -13.38 -8.02 -17.93
N LEU A 289 -12.36 -8.73 -18.41
CA LEU A 289 -11.11 -8.15 -18.85
C LEU A 289 -11.15 -8.00 -20.37
N THR A 290 -10.81 -6.81 -20.86
CA THR A 290 -10.48 -6.57 -22.27
C THR A 290 -9.16 -5.83 -22.30
N HIS A 291 -8.31 -6.19 -23.25
CA HIS A 291 -7.00 -5.57 -23.41
C HIS A 291 -6.73 -5.26 -24.87
N ASP A 292 -5.91 -4.25 -25.12
CA ASP A 292 -5.58 -3.72 -26.45
C ASP A 292 -4.39 -4.44 -27.10
N GLU A 293 -3.69 -5.29 -26.37
CA GLU A 293 -2.51 -6.02 -26.85
C GLU A 293 -2.64 -7.53 -26.68
N SER A 294 -2.44 -8.27 -27.78
CA SER A 294 -2.34 -9.73 -27.77
C SER A 294 -1.02 -10.17 -27.12
N GLY A 295 -1.03 -11.32 -26.46
CA GLY A 295 0.18 -11.90 -25.89
C GLY A 295 -0.12 -12.86 -24.74
N VAL A 296 0.94 -13.36 -24.10
CA VAL A 296 0.82 -14.19 -22.90
C VAL A 296 0.65 -13.29 -21.69
N TYR A 297 -0.38 -13.52 -20.89
CA TYR A 297 -0.62 -12.81 -19.63
C TYR A 297 -0.46 -13.77 -18.46
N ASP A 298 0.24 -13.30 -17.44
CA ASP A 298 0.35 -13.95 -16.15
C ASP A 298 -0.76 -13.45 -15.23
N PHE A 299 -1.45 -14.38 -14.58
CA PHE A 299 -2.52 -14.15 -13.61
C PHE A 299 -2.09 -14.71 -12.26
N GLY A 300 -2.21 -13.91 -11.22
CA GLY A 300 -1.76 -14.21 -9.86
C GLY A 300 -2.92 -14.36 -8.89
N LEU A 301 -2.78 -15.28 -7.93
CA LEU A 301 -3.70 -15.42 -6.80
C LEU A 301 -2.94 -15.73 -5.51
N GLY A 302 -2.97 -14.78 -4.57
CA GLY A 302 -2.57 -14.96 -3.18
C GLY A 302 -3.78 -14.97 -2.26
N VAL A 303 -3.78 -15.83 -1.23
CA VAL A 303 -4.93 -15.94 -0.32
C VAL A 303 -4.48 -16.13 1.12
N GLU A 304 -5.28 -15.64 2.05
CA GLU A 304 -5.38 -16.17 3.40
C GLU A 304 -6.76 -16.85 3.47
N GLY A 305 -6.78 -18.18 3.48
CA GLY A 305 -7.96 -18.99 3.17
C GLY A 305 -7.69 -19.93 2.00
N THR A 306 -8.66 -20.14 1.11
CA THR A 306 -8.47 -20.92 -0.12
C THR A 306 -9.03 -20.19 -1.32
N GLY A 307 -8.46 -20.36 -2.51
CA GLY A 307 -9.01 -19.72 -3.70
C GLY A 307 -8.67 -20.34 -5.05
N ARG A 308 -9.49 -20.03 -6.05
CA ARG A 308 -9.32 -20.43 -7.44
C ARG A 308 -9.65 -19.29 -8.39
N LEU A 309 -8.78 -19.03 -9.36
CA LEU A 309 -9.00 -18.08 -10.44
C LEU A 309 -9.32 -18.83 -11.73
N HIS A 310 -10.43 -18.45 -12.36
CA HIS A 310 -10.90 -19.00 -13.62
C HIS A 310 -10.97 -17.90 -14.68
N ILE A 311 -10.67 -18.28 -15.92
CA ILE A 311 -10.84 -17.44 -17.10
C ILE A 311 -11.73 -18.20 -18.09
N ASP A 312 -12.90 -17.66 -18.41
CA ASP A 312 -13.93 -18.32 -19.24
C ASP A 312 -14.29 -19.71 -18.70
N ASP A 313 -14.51 -19.80 -17.39
CA ASP A 313 -14.83 -21.02 -16.65
C ASP A 313 -13.71 -22.08 -16.61
N GLN A 314 -12.56 -21.84 -17.24
CA GLN A 314 -11.38 -22.70 -17.15
C GLN A 314 -10.51 -22.31 -15.97
N LEU A 315 -10.14 -23.28 -15.14
CA LEU A 315 -9.24 -23.07 -14.00
C LEU A 315 -7.85 -22.64 -14.49
N GLN A 316 -7.41 -21.47 -14.06
CA GLN A 316 -6.11 -20.89 -14.43
C GLN A 316 -5.11 -20.94 -13.28
N VAL A 317 -5.58 -20.67 -12.05
CA VAL A 317 -4.75 -20.69 -10.83
C VAL A 317 -5.54 -21.37 -9.72
N SER A 318 -4.92 -22.33 -9.04
CA SER A 318 -5.47 -22.95 -7.82
C SER A 318 -4.53 -22.70 -6.66
N ASN A 319 -5.07 -22.15 -5.58
CA ASN A 319 -4.37 -21.96 -4.31
C ASN A 319 -5.20 -22.61 -3.20
N VAL A 320 -5.32 -23.94 -3.27
CA VAL A 320 -6.14 -24.77 -2.37
C VAL A 320 -5.40 -26.02 -1.89
N GLU A 321 -4.85 -26.81 -2.81
CA GLU A 321 -4.34 -28.16 -2.48
C GLU A 321 -2.91 -28.17 -1.94
N ASN A 322 -2.05 -27.25 -2.39
CA ASN A 322 -0.61 -27.20 -2.07
C ASN A 322 -0.19 -25.80 -1.64
N GLN A 323 -0.86 -25.24 -0.64
CA GLN A 323 -0.63 -23.87 -0.22
C GLN A 323 0.76 -23.73 0.42
N ASN A 324 1.50 -22.69 0.02
CA ASN A 324 2.78 -22.33 0.61
C ASN A 324 2.63 -21.00 1.35
N PRO A 325 3.08 -20.88 2.62
CA PRO A 325 3.12 -19.60 3.31
C PRO A 325 3.95 -18.57 2.52
N GLY A 326 3.48 -17.32 2.46
CA GLY A 326 4.16 -16.25 1.74
C GLY A 326 3.90 -14.90 2.37
N THR A 327 4.11 -13.85 1.58
CA THR A 327 4.12 -12.46 2.04
C THR A 327 2.87 -11.67 1.66
N THR A 328 1.85 -12.33 1.13
CA THR A 328 0.59 -11.64 0.77
C THR A 328 -0.21 -11.30 2.02
N LEU A 329 -1.00 -10.22 1.96
CA LEU A 329 -1.92 -9.82 3.04
C LEU A 329 -1.22 -9.55 4.39
N LEU A 330 -0.10 -8.81 4.38
CA LEU A 330 0.71 -8.52 5.57
C LEU A 330 1.26 -9.81 6.21
N ASP A 331 1.99 -10.59 5.41
CA ASP A 331 2.66 -11.84 5.78
C ASP A 331 1.75 -12.91 6.46
N SER A 332 0.42 -12.81 6.31
CA SER A 332 -0.54 -13.82 6.79
C SER A 332 -1.05 -14.75 5.69
N GLY A 333 -0.87 -14.38 4.43
CA GLY A 333 -1.34 -15.11 3.26
C GLY A 333 -0.28 -16.01 2.62
N THR A 334 -0.68 -16.74 1.59
CA THR A 334 0.21 -17.62 0.83
C THR A 334 1.18 -16.83 -0.06
N VAL A 335 2.10 -17.54 -0.71
CA VAL A 335 2.74 -17.03 -1.94
C VAL A 335 1.67 -16.72 -3.00
N GLU A 336 2.00 -15.86 -3.96
CA GLU A 336 1.17 -15.65 -5.13
C GLU A 336 1.41 -16.79 -6.13
N GLU A 337 0.40 -17.65 -6.29
CA GLU A 337 0.41 -18.68 -7.32
C GLU A 337 0.11 -18.03 -8.67
N ILE A 338 0.86 -18.41 -9.71
CA ILE A 338 0.79 -17.80 -11.04
C ILE A 338 0.40 -18.83 -12.09
N GLY A 339 -0.55 -18.47 -12.94
CA GLY A 339 -0.92 -19.20 -14.15
C GLY A 339 -0.99 -18.27 -15.34
N SER A 340 -0.72 -18.79 -16.54
CA SER A 340 -0.65 -17.97 -17.76
C SER A 340 -1.71 -18.35 -18.78
N LYS A 341 -2.21 -17.35 -19.51
CA LYS A 341 -3.11 -17.52 -20.65
C LYS A 341 -2.73 -16.58 -21.78
N GLU A 342 -2.78 -17.09 -23.01
CA GLU A 342 -2.68 -16.24 -24.20
C GLU A 342 -4.00 -15.49 -24.39
N LEU A 343 -3.90 -14.16 -24.44
CA LEU A 343 -5.01 -13.26 -24.71
C LEU A 343 -4.86 -12.64 -26.10
N VAL A 344 -5.99 -12.37 -26.72
CA VAL A 344 -6.10 -11.67 -28.00
C VAL A 344 -6.62 -10.27 -27.74
N ALA A 345 -6.01 -9.28 -28.40
CA ALA A 345 -6.44 -7.89 -28.35
C ALA A 345 -7.94 -7.75 -28.67
N ASP A 346 -8.60 -6.84 -27.97
CA ASP A 346 -10.00 -6.46 -28.10
C ASP A 346 -11.01 -7.61 -27.85
N GLN A 347 -10.55 -8.74 -27.28
CA GLN A 347 -11.41 -9.84 -26.86
C GLN A 347 -11.80 -9.73 -25.38
N ASP A 348 -13.05 -10.09 -25.08
CA ASP A 348 -13.58 -10.16 -23.72
C ASP A 348 -13.26 -11.51 -23.07
N TYR A 349 -12.69 -11.46 -21.87
CA TYR A 349 -12.40 -12.62 -21.04
C TYR A 349 -13.12 -12.50 -19.69
N ARG A 350 -13.89 -13.53 -19.31
CA ARG A 350 -14.59 -13.54 -18.02
C ARG A 350 -13.65 -14.02 -16.93
N ILE A 351 -13.30 -13.12 -16.02
CA ILE A 351 -12.49 -13.43 -14.83
C ILE A 351 -13.44 -13.78 -13.68
N ARG A 352 -13.24 -14.97 -13.09
CA ARG A 352 -13.96 -15.41 -11.90
C ARG A 352 -12.99 -15.89 -10.83
N VAL A 353 -12.98 -15.22 -9.69
CA VAL A 353 -12.19 -15.64 -8.52
C VAL A 353 -13.12 -16.13 -7.44
N GLU A 354 -12.90 -17.36 -6.99
CA GLU A 354 -13.61 -18.01 -5.90
C GLU A 354 -12.70 -18.03 -4.69
N TRP A 355 -13.23 -17.70 -3.52
CA TRP A 355 -12.47 -17.69 -2.28
C TRP A 355 -13.28 -18.21 -1.09
N GLY A 356 -12.60 -18.89 -0.18
CA GLY A 356 -13.09 -19.27 1.14
C GLY A 356 -12.24 -18.63 2.23
N SER A 357 -12.89 -18.22 3.33
CA SER A 357 -12.28 -17.58 4.49
C SER A 357 -11.11 -18.34 5.09
N ALA A 358 -10.21 -17.69 5.84
CA ALA A 358 -9.00 -18.24 6.47
C ALA A 358 -9.13 -19.69 6.96
N LYS A 359 -10.24 -20.03 7.64
CA LYS A 359 -10.53 -21.37 8.18
C LYS A 359 -10.72 -22.49 7.14
N THR A 360 -10.84 -22.16 5.85
CA THR A 360 -10.87 -23.17 4.77
C THR A 360 -9.48 -23.62 4.37
N SER A 361 -8.43 -22.88 4.77
CA SER A 361 -7.04 -23.23 4.51
C SER A 361 -6.61 -24.47 5.30
N SER A 362 -5.69 -25.24 4.73
CA SER A 362 -4.97 -26.31 5.44
C SER A 362 -3.75 -25.78 6.22
N LEU A 363 -3.32 -24.54 5.96
CA LEU A 363 -2.24 -23.90 6.69
C LEU A 363 -2.73 -23.46 8.08
N PRO A 364 -1.93 -23.66 9.14
CA PRO A 364 -2.20 -22.99 10.40
C PRO A 364 -2.13 -21.47 10.20
N PRO A 365 -2.88 -20.64 10.94
CA PRO A 365 -2.72 -19.19 10.88
C PRO A 365 -1.28 -18.77 11.18
N PHE A 366 -0.74 -17.85 10.39
CA PHE A 366 0.58 -17.24 10.56
C PHE A 366 0.51 -15.74 10.21
N GLY A 367 1.63 -15.05 10.37
CA GLY A 367 1.68 -13.59 10.26
C GLY A 367 1.17 -12.89 11.54
N PRO A 368 1.31 -11.56 11.61
CA PRO A 368 0.95 -10.77 12.78
C PRO A 368 -0.56 -10.68 13.01
N ILE A 369 -1.37 -10.73 11.94
CA ILE A 369 -2.82 -10.43 11.97
C ILE A 369 -3.69 -11.51 11.30
N GLY A 370 -3.13 -12.71 11.07
CA GLY A 370 -3.84 -13.82 10.43
C GLY A 370 -4.85 -14.53 11.34
N GLY A 371 -5.90 -15.11 10.73
CA GLY A 371 -6.75 -16.14 11.35
C GLY A 371 -8.22 -15.77 11.59
N LYS A 372 -8.66 -14.53 11.36
CA LYS A 372 -10.08 -14.15 11.50
C LYS A 372 -10.91 -14.55 10.27
N HIS A 373 -11.01 -13.65 9.28
CA HIS A 373 -11.69 -13.92 8.00
C HIS A 373 -10.70 -14.22 6.89
N GLY A 374 -9.49 -13.66 6.95
CA GLY A 374 -8.48 -13.75 5.91
C GLY A 374 -8.73 -12.79 4.75
N GLY A 375 -8.26 -13.16 3.56
CA GLY A 375 -8.36 -12.30 2.39
C GLY A 375 -7.92 -12.98 1.12
N LEU A 376 -8.04 -12.26 0.01
CA LEU A 376 -7.52 -12.65 -1.29
C LEU A 376 -6.93 -11.44 -1.99
N ARG A 377 -5.89 -11.67 -2.78
CA ARG A 377 -5.45 -10.72 -3.80
C ARG A 377 -5.28 -11.41 -5.14
N PHE A 378 -5.75 -10.76 -6.19
CA PHE A 378 -5.54 -11.24 -7.54
C PHE A 378 -5.08 -10.12 -8.48
N GLY A 379 -4.15 -10.48 -9.36
CA GLY A 379 -3.47 -9.56 -10.25
C GLY A 379 -3.24 -10.17 -11.62
N ALA A 380 -2.88 -9.33 -12.59
CA ALA A 380 -2.39 -9.81 -13.87
C ALA A 380 -1.49 -8.78 -14.56
N CYS A 381 -0.51 -9.28 -15.33
CA CYS A 381 0.23 -8.47 -16.29
C CYS A 381 0.57 -9.27 -17.54
N GLN A 382 0.86 -8.56 -18.63
CA GLN A 382 1.48 -9.19 -19.79
C GLN A 382 2.86 -9.72 -19.38
N ARG A 383 3.18 -10.91 -19.86
CA ARG A 383 4.52 -11.49 -19.69
C ARG A 383 5.46 -10.80 -20.64
N ILE A 384 6.55 -10.25 -20.10
CA ILE A 384 7.54 -9.51 -20.85
C ILE A 384 8.90 -10.18 -20.64
N ASP A 385 9.64 -10.42 -21.72
CA ASP A 385 11.06 -10.77 -21.61
C ASP A 385 11.85 -9.50 -21.24
N PRO A 386 12.50 -9.46 -20.06
CA PRO A 386 13.18 -8.26 -19.61
C PRO A 386 14.38 -7.89 -20.50
N ILE A 387 15.02 -8.83 -21.18
CA ILE A 387 16.15 -8.55 -22.08
C ILE A 387 15.65 -7.84 -23.34
N GLU A 388 14.64 -8.40 -24.00
CA GLU A 388 14.09 -7.82 -25.22
C GLU A 388 13.48 -6.44 -24.95
N ALA A 389 12.69 -6.31 -23.90
CA ALA A 389 12.03 -5.05 -23.56
C ALA A 389 13.01 -3.93 -23.13
N ILE A 390 14.16 -4.29 -22.53
CA ILE A 390 15.22 -3.31 -22.21
C ILE A 390 15.91 -2.81 -23.49
N GLU A 391 16.17 -3.70 -24.46
CA GLU A 391 16.77 -3.30 -25.74
C GLU A 391 15.80 -2.45 -26.57
N GLU A 392 14.51 -2.77 -26.58
CA GLU A 392 13.46 -1.95 -27.19
C GLU A 392 13.37 -0.56 -26.54
N ALA A 393 13.43 -0.50 -25.20
CA ALA A 393 13.44 0.77 -24.48
C ALA A 393 14.66 1.62 -24.85
N ALA A 394 15.86 1.01 -24.97
CA ALA A 394 17.06 1.72 -25.40
C ALA A 394 17.00 2.15 -26.88
N ALA A 395 16.34 1.38 -27.74
CA ALA A 395 16.06 1.77 -29.12
C ALA A 395 15.10 2.96 -29.19
N LEU A 396 14.03 2.97 -28.39
CA LEU A 396 13.08 4.08 -28.29
C LEU A 396 13.75 5.34 -27.73
N ALA A 397 14.57 5.21 -26.69
CA ALA A 397 15.31 6.34 -26.13
C ALA A 397 16.21 7.02 -27.19
N ARG A 398 16.82 6.25 -28.10
CA ARG A 398 17.64 6.79 -29.20
C ARG A 398 16.84 7.56 -30.26
N SER A 399 15.54 7.31 -30.40
CA SER A 399 14.73 7.90 -31.47
C SER A 399 14.06 9.23 -31.10
N VAL A 400 14.25 9.70 -29.86
CA VAL A 400 13.62 10.90 -29.32
C VAL A 400 14.65 11.93 -28.84
N ASP A 401 14.22 13.19 -28.71
CA ASP A 401 15.07 14.29 -28.26
C ASP A 401 15.39 14.21 -26.76
N GLN A 402 14.42 13.77 -25.95
CA GLN A 402 14.48 13.76 -24.48
C GLN A 402 13.84 12.50 -23.91
N THR A 403 14.38 11.98 -22.81
CA THR A 403 13.87 10.75 -22.17
C THR A 403 13.61 10.96 -20.69
N VAL A 404 12.42 10.57 -20.23
CA VAL A 404 12.07 10.45 -18.81
C VAL A 404 12.03 8.97 -18.45
N LEU A 405 13.00 8.51 -17.67
CA LEU A 405 13.06 7.14 -17.18
C LEU A 405 12.48 7.05 -15.77
N CYS A 406 11.26 6.53 -15.66
CA CYS A 406 10.58 6.32 -14.38
C CYS A 406 10.97 4.96 -13.79
N VAL A 407 11.76 5.00 -12.72
CA VAL A 407 12.17 3.82 -11.96
C VAL A 407 11.47 3.79 -10.61
N ARG A 408 11.54 2.61 -9.97
CA ARG A 408 11.39 2.36 -8.52
C ARG A 408 10.04 1.78 -8.05
N PHE A 409 9.91 1.66 -6.74
CA PHE A 409 9.25 0.64 -5.94
C PHE A 409 7.74 0.89 -5.72
N ASN A 410 7.04 -0.11 -5.21
CA ASN A 410 5.63 -0.04 -4.85
C ASN A 410 5.45 -0.30 -3.34
N GLY A 411 4.22 -0.14 -2.85
CA GLY A 411 3.88 -0.45 -1.46
C GLY A 411 4.08 -1.91 -1.05
N GLU A 412 4.50 -2.82 -1.94
CA GLU A 412 4.88 -4.20 -1.59
C GLU A 412 6.33 -4.25 -1.10
N TRP A 413 7.22 -3.46 -1.71
CA TRP A 413 8.61 -3.34 -1.29
C TRP A 413 8.77 -2.49 -0.03
N GLU A 414 7.86 -1.55 0.20
CA GLU A 414 7.87 -0.65 1.35
C GLU A 414 6.47 -0.66 1.96
N SER A 415 6.25 -1.62 2.83
CA SER A 415 5.00 -1.85 3.56
C SER A 415 5.24 -1.82 5.06
N GLU A 416 4.18 -1.57 5.81
CA GLU A 416 4.10 -2.04 7.18
C GLU A 416 4.39 -3.54 7.28
N ASP A 417 4.91 -3.96 8.45
CA ASP A 417 5.26 -5.32 8.87
C ASP A 417 6.68 -5.79 8.47
N ALA A 418 7.09 -5.56 7.23
CA ALA A 418 8.36 -6.10 6.72
C ALA A 418 9.39 -5.03 6.36
N ASP A 419 10.61 -5.19 6.90
CA ASP A 419 11.78 -4.43 6.47
C ASP A 419 12.28 -4.92 5.10
N ARG A 420 12.79 -4.01 4.27
CA ARG A 420 13.52 -4.39 3.05
C ARG A 420 14.77 -5.20 3.39
N THR A 421 15.03 -6.24 2.61
CA THR A 421 16.24 -7.08 2.73
C THR A 421 17.47 -6.46 2.07
N THR A 422 17.28 -5.46 1.19
CA THR A 422 18.35 -4.73 0.51
C THR A 422 17.94 -3.29 0.20
N MET A 423 18.93 -2.41 0.04
CA MET A 423 18.74 -1.05 -0.50
C MET A 423 18.83 -1.02 -2.03
N ASP A 424 19.27 -2.10 -2.66
CA ASP A 424 19.53 -2.14 -4.10
C ASP A 424 18.24 -2.24 -4.93
N MET A 425 18.26 -1.60 -6.10
CA MET A 425 17.29 -1.90 -7.15
C MET A 425 17.57 -3.27 -7.78
N SER A 426 16.55 -3.86 -8.41
CA SER A 426 16.71 -5.12 -9.13
C SER A 426 17.78 -5.01 -10.22
N PHE A 427 18.43 -6.13 -10.53
CA PHE A 427 19.43 -6.21 -11.59
C PHE A 427 18.91 -5.62 -12.91
N HIS A 428 17.71 -6.01 -13.34
CA HIS A 428 17.09 -5.52 -14.58
C HIS A 428 16.79 -4.02 -14.55
N THR A 429 16.41 -3.45 -13.40
CA THR A 429 16.21 -2.00 -13.29
C THR A 429 17.53 -1.25 -13.47
N ASN A 430 18.60 -1.69 -12.79
CA ASN A 430 19.92 -1.07 -12.95
C ASN A 430 20.47 -1.22 -14.37
N TRP A 431 20.22 -2.35 -15.02
CA TRP A 431 20.63 -2.60 -16.39
C TRP A 431 19.86 -1.75 -17.40
N LEU A 432 18.53 -1.62 -17.23
CA LEU A 432 17.68 -0.69 -17.98
C LEU A 432 18.23 0.73 -17.93
N VAL A 433 18.50 1.24 -16.72
CA VAL A 433 18.99 2.62 -16.56
C VAL A 433 20.29 2.82 -17.32
N LYS A 434 21.27 1.93 -17.15
CA LYS A 434 22.55 2.01 -17.88
C LYS A 434 22.35 2.01 -19.40
N LYS A 435 21.46 1.15 -19.92
CA LYS A 435 21.17 1.06 -21.36
C LYS A 435 20.50 2.31 -21.90
N VAL A 436 19.53 2.87 -21.18
CA VAL A 436 18.82 4.09 -21.59
C VAL A 436 19.74 5.31 -21.50
N LEU A 437 20.54 5.45 -20.44
CA LEU A 437 21.51 6.55 -20.30
C LEU A 437 22.57 6.53 -21.42
N ALA A 438 23.05 5.34 -21.80
CA ALA A 438 23.97 5.20 -22.93
C ALA A 438 23.31 5.48 -24.29
N ALA A 439 21.99 5.25 -24.39
CA ALA A 439 21.21 5.47 -25.59
C ALA A 439 20.83 6.94 -25.82
N ASN A 440 20.53 7.68 -24.76
CA ASN A 440 20.13 9.09 -24.84
C ASN A 440 20.76 9.91 -23.71
N PRO A 441 21.71 10.82 -24.01
CA PRO A 441 22.35 11.68 -23.01
C PRO A 441 21.43 12.80 -22.48
N ASN A 442 20.23 13.00 -23.05
CA ASN A 442 19.20 13.90 -22.53
C ASN A 442 18.16 13.10 -21.72
N THR A 443 18.63 12.25 -20.82
CA THR A 443 17.79 11.43 -19.94
C THR A 443 17.74 12.01 -18.54
N VAL A 444 16.53 12.07 -17.97
CA VAL A 444 16.31 12.25 -16.54
C VAL A 444 15.80 10.95 -15.93
N VAL A 445 16.38 10.53 -14.81
CA VAL A 445 15.88 9.37 -14.06
C VAL A 445 15.01 9.85 -12.89
N VAL A 446 13.75 9.43 -12.89
CA VAL A 446 12.76 9.76 -11.84
C VAL A 446 12.57 8.54 -10.95
N ALA A 447 12.96 8.65 -9.68
CA ALA A 447 12.90 7.57 -8.71
C ALA A 447 11.78 7.81 -7.67
N GLN A 448 10.81 6.90 -7.60
CA GLN A 448 9.73 6.91 -6.60
C GLN A 448 9.91 5.87 -5.48
N SER A 449 10.24 6.27 -4.24
CA SER A 449 9.91 5.51 -3.01
C SER A 449 10.14 6.31 -1.73
N GLY A 450 9.77 5.75 -0.58
CA GLY A 450 9.80 6.41 0.72
C GLY A 450 11.18 6.49 1.39
N ILE A 451 12.13 5.60 1.07
CA ILE A 451 13.45 5.55 1.73
C ILE A 451 14.62 5.46 0.73
N PRO A 452 15.89 5.71 1.14
CA PRO A 452 17.03 5.70 0.23
C PRO A 452 17.20 4.38 -0.55
N VAL A 453 17.70 4.48 -1.78
CA VAL A 453 17.89 3.34 -2.70
C VAL A 453 19.26 3.43 -3.35
N GLY A 454 19.86 2.28 -3.66
CA GLY A 454 21.12 2.22 -4.41
C GLY A 454 20.93 2.76 -5.83
N MET A 455 21.76 3.72 -6.23
CA MET A 455 21.77 4.31 -7.58
C MET A 455 23.19 4.21 -8.18
N PRO A 456 23.69 2.99 -8.52
CA PRO A 456 25.06 2.79 -9.00
C PRO A 456 25.35 3.43 -10.37
N TRP A 457 24.36 4.06 -10.99
CA TRP A 457 24.39 4.73 -12.29
C TRP A 457 24.24 6.26 -12.16
N ILE A 458 24.14 6.82 -10.94
CA ILE A 458 23.83 8.25 -10.74
C ILE A 458 24.91 9.17 -11.31
N ASP A 459 26.17 8.74 -11.32
CA ASP A 459 27.28 9.51 -11.90
C ASP A 459 27.16 9.62 -13.42
N ASP A 460 26.57 8.63 -14.08
CA ASP A 460 26.30 8.63 -15.52
C ASP A 460 25.03 9.41 -15.90
N ALA A 461 24.12 9.63 -14.94
CA ALA A 461 22.85 10.30 -15.19
C ALA A 461 23.03 11.83 -15.29
N PRO A 462 22.58 12.49 -16.37
CA PRO A 462 22.62 13.95 -16.50
C PRO A 462 21.72 14.64 -15.46
N ALA A 463 20.55 14.06 -15.20
CA ALA A 463 19.61 14.55 -14.21
C ALA A 463 18.94 13.40 -13.44
N GLY A 464 18.65 13.64 -12.15
CA GLY A 464 18.01 12.69 -11.27
C GLY A 464 17.00 13.36 -10.34
N LEU A 465 15.80 12.79 -10.24
CA LEU A 465 14.71 13.26 -9.36
C LEU A 465 14.34 12.18 -8.35
N GLN A 466 14.19 12.59 -7.08
CA GLN A 466 13.54 11.81 -6.03
C GLN A 466 12.10 12.30 -5.88
N ALA A 467 11.13 11.48 -6.28
CA ALA A 467 9.71 11.85 -6.32
C ALA A 467 8.85 11.26 -5.20
N TRP A 468 9.42 10.42 -4.34
CA TRP A 468 8.70 9.77 -3.23
C TRP A 468 7.43 9.03 -3.67
N TYR A 469 6.44 8.93 -2.78
CA TYR A 469 5.07 8.55 -3.09
C TYR A 469 4.16 9.80 -2.98
N GLY A 470 4.03 10.54 -4.08
CA GLY A 470 3.43 11.88 -4.11
C GLY A 470 1.89 11.96 -4.09
N GLY A 471 1.18 10.96 -3.60
CA GLY A 471 -0.29 11.00 -3.54
C GLY A 471 -1.01 11.03 -4.91
N ASN A 472 -2.25 11.54 -4.91
CA ASN A 472 -3.14 11.57 -6.09
C ASN A 472 -2.53 12.33 -7.29
N GLU A 473 -1.77 13.39 -7.02
CA GLU A 473 -1.26 14.35 -8.00
C GLU A 473 0.20 14.06 -8.41
N THR A 474 0.75 12.91 -8.00
CA THR A 474 2.17 12.55 -8.21
C THR A 474 2.64 12.73 -9.65
N GLY A 475 1.84 12.28 -10.65
CA GLY A 475 2.22 12.39 -12.05
C GLY A 475 2.29 13.83 -12.56
N ILE A 476 1.34 14.68 -12.14
CA ILE A 476 1.36 16.11 -12.48
C ILE A 476 2.52 16.81 -11.79
N ALA A 477 2.76 16.52 -10.50
CA ALA A 477 3.86 17.10 -9.75
C ALA A 477 5.23 16.79 -10.36
N ILE A 478 5.43 15.55 -10.82
CA ILE A 478 6.63 15.15 -11.57
C ILE A 478 6.77 15.98 -12.84
N ALA A 479 5.69 16.13 -13.63
CA ALA A 479 5.72 16.91 -14.85
C ALA A 479 6.05 18.40 -14.58
N ASP A 480 5.47 18.99 -13.53
CA ASP A 480 5.71 20.39 -13.17
C ASP A 480 7.19 20.69 -12.92
N ILE A 481 7.90 19.78 -12.27
CA ILE A 481 9.35 19.91 -12.03
C ILE A 481 10.12 19.68 -13.33
N LEU A 482 9.77 18.65 -14.11
CA LEU A 482 10.46 18.30 -15.35
C LEU A 482 10.43 19.42 -16.38
N PHE A 483 9.30 20.13 -16.52
CA PHE A 483 9.13 21.20 -17.50
C PHE A 483 9.25 22.61 -16.91
N GLY A 484 9.60 22.72 -15.62
CA GLY A 484 9.91 23.99 -14.97
C GLY A 484 8.70 24.86 -14.62
N ASP A 485 7.49 24.31 -14.59
CA ASP A 485 6.29 24.98 -14.07
C ASP A 485 6.41 25.18 -12.54
N VAL A 486 7.15 24.30 -11.86
CA VAL A 486 7.57 24.45 -10.45
C VAL A 486 9.09 24.32 -10.33
N ASN A 487 9.72 25.17 -9.52
CA ASN A 487 11.15 25.12 -9.24
C ASN A 487 11.42 24.31 -7.95
N PRO A 488 12.15 23.19 -8.01
CA PRO A 488 12.42 22.31 -6.86
C PRO A 488 13.35 22.93 -5.79
N VAL A 489 13.91 24.12 -6.04
CA VAL A 489 14.90 24.78 -5.15
C VAL A 489 14.32 26.02 -4.43
N ARG A 490 13.00 26.27 -4.52
CA ARG A 490 12.38 27.37 -3.76
C ARG A 490 11.99 26.89 -2.35
N GLY A 491 12.91 27.11 -1.41
CA GLY A 491 12.61 27.41 -0.01
C GLY A 491 12.48 28.91 0.21
#